data_AF-A0A8T0TS87-F1
#
_entry.id   AF-A0A8T0TS87-F1
#
_cell.length_a   1.000
_cell.length_b   1.000
_cell.length_c   1.000
_cell.angle_alpha   90.00
_cell.angle_beta   90.00
_cell.angle_gamma   90.00
#
_symmetry.space_group_name_H-M   'P 1'
#
loop_
_entity.id
_entity.type
_entity.pdbx_description
1 polymer ?
#
loop_
_entity_poly.entity_id
_entity_poly.type
_entity_poly.pdbx_seq_one_letter_code
_entity_poly.pdbx_strand_id
1 'polypeptide(L)'
;MVGVHGAGLTNMVFLPHNGTAVQIIPWGDLKYPCRFDFGDPVPDMGLRYEEYEVTAETTLKDKYPRDHPVFADPLSIARDGKVWKVFLEGQNVTLDIDRFRGAMQQIYQSITTEYRSSRHRVVRGG
;
A
#
# COMPACT_ATOMS: atom_id res chain seq x y z
N MET A 1 -3.33 6.20 -8.77
CA MET A 1 -4.13 6.57 -7.58
C MET A 1 -3.40 6.09 -6.34
N VAL A 2 -3.48 6.84 -5.25
CA VAL A 2 -2.87 6.45 -3.96
C VAL A 2 -3.97 6.49 -2.90
N GLY A 3 -4.08 5.46 -2.07
CA GLY A 3 -5.00 5.43 -0.94
C GLY A 3 -4.44 4.63 0.24
N VAL A 4 -4.91 4.95 1.45
CA VAL A 4 -4.64 4.17 2.66
C VAL A 4 -5.70 3.08 2.78
N HIS A 5 -5.33 1.91 3.32
CA HIS A 5 -6.24 0.77 3.59
C HIS A 5 -7.63 1.25 4.05
N GLY A 6 -8.69 0.79 3.36
CA GLY A 6 -10.06 1.29 3.52
C GLY A 6 -10.38 2.47 2.58
N ALA A 7 -10.92 3.56 3.14
CA ALA A 7 -11.67 4.64 2.46
C ALA A 7 -11.07 5.27 1.19
N GLY A 8 -9.77 5.10 0.95
CA GLY A 8 -9.12 5.60 -0.26
C GLY A 8 -9.24 4.66 -1.45
N LEU A 9 -9.07 3.35 -1.27
CA LEU A 9 -8.86 2.41 -2.39
C LEU A 9 -10.14 2.05 -3.15
N THR A 10 -11.33 2.22 -2.56
CA THR A 10 -12.60 1.90 -3.24
C THR A 10 -12.79 2.67 -4.56
N ASN A 11 -12.17 3.84 -4.72
CA ASN A 11 -12.24 4.63 -5.96
C ASN A 11 -11.40 4.06 -7.12
N MET A 12 -10.67 2.95 -6.93
CA MET A 12 -9.91 2.30 -8.00
C MET A 12 -10.79 1.84 -9.15
N VAL A 13 -12.07 1.56 -8.91
CA VAL A 13 -13.07 1.22 -9.94
C VAL A 13 -13.20 2.28 -11.05
N PHE A 14 -12.80 3.52 -10.77
CA PHE A 14 -12.84 4.63 -11.73
C PHE A 14 -11.51 4.82 -12.50
N LEU A 15 -10.50 3.99 -12.24
CA LEU A 15 -9.23 4.08 -12.96
C LEU A 15 -9.37 3.50 -14.37
N PRO A 16 -8.70 4.11 -15.37
CA PRO A 16 -8.61 3.51 -16.68
C PRO A 16 -7.82 2.20 -16.62
N HIS A 17 -8.06 1.30 -17.57
CA HIS A 17 -7.31 0.06 -17.72
C HIS A 17 -5.79 0.31 -17.75
N ASN A 18 -5.02 -0.57 -17.12
CA ASN A 18 -3.59 -0.42 -16.80
C ASN A 18 -3.24 0.74 -15.84
N GLY A 19 -4.22 1.41 -15.25
CA GLY A 19 -3.99 2.36 -14.17
C GLY A 19 -3.37 1.69 -12.95
N THR A 20 -2.50 2.40 -12.24
CA THR A 20 -1.85 1.88 -11.03
C THR A 20 -2.53 2.39 -9.78
N ALA A 21 -2.92 1.46 -8.92
CA ALA A 21 -3.34 1.69 -7.56
C ALA A 21 -2.18 1.40 -6.60
N VAL A 22 -1.88 2.38 -5.74
CA VAL A 22 -0.88 2.25 -4.70
C VAL A 22 -1.59 2.22 -3.35
N GLN A 23 -1.45 1.14 -2.61
CA GLN A 23 -1.98 1.01 -1.26
C GLN A 23 -0.91 1.35 -0.22
N ILE A 24 -1.20 2.34 0.63
CA ILE A 24 -0.43 2.59 1.85
C ILE A 24 -0.93 1.61 2.91
N ILE A 25 -0.05 0.71 3.35
CA ILE A 25 -0.32 -0.31 4.36
C ILE A 25 0.09 0.26 5.72
N PRO A 26 -0.85 0.45 6.67
CA PRO A 26 -0.54 0.97 8.01
C PRO A 26 0.32 0.01 8.83
N TRP A 27 0.89 0.51 9.92
CA TRP A 27 1.68 -0.31 10.85
C TRP A 27 0.79 -1.36 11.50
N GLY A 28 1.33 -2.55 11.79
CA GLY A 28 0.62 -3.59 12.56
C GLY A 28 0.51 -4.94 11.89
N ASP A 29 1.50 -5.31 11.05
CA ASP A 29 1.54 -6.58 10.32
C ASP A 29 0.30 -6.81 9.43
N LEU A 30 -0.12 -5.73 8.75
CA LEU A 30 -1.34 -5.70 7.95
C LEU A 30 -1.13 -6.07 6.48
N LYS A 31 0.07 -6.52 6.09
CA LYS A 31 0.37 -6.78 4.70
C LYS A 31 -0.52 -7.87 4.11
N TYR A 32 -0.63 -9.01 4.80
CA TYR A 32 -1.48 -10.12 4.37
C TYR A 32 -2.96 -9.72 4.22
N PRO A 33 -3.62 -9.11 5.24
CA PRO A 33 -5.01 -8.69 5.06
C PRO A 33 -5.18 -7.61 3.99
N CYS A 34 -4.26 -6.65 3.86
CA CYS A 34 -4.33 -5.65 2.78
C CYS A 34 -4.25 -6.28 1.39
N ARG A 35 -3.36 -7.26 1.22
CA ARG A 35 -3.21 -8.01 -0.03
C ARG A 35 -4.49 -8.78 -0.37
N PHE A 36 -5.05 -9.48 0.61
CA PHE A 36 -6.29 -10.23 0.43
C PHE A 36 -7.46 -9.32 0.03
N ASP A 37 -7.59 -8.16 0.68
CA ASP A 37 -8.71 -7.24 0.44
C ASP A 37 -8.60 -6.47 -0.89
N PHE A 38 -7.37 -6.14 -1.33
CA PHE A 38 -7.16 -5.26 -2.48
C PHE A 38 -6.09 -5.75 -3.46
N GLY A 39 -4.96 -6.26 -2.99
CA GLY A 39 -3.87 -6.65 -3.88
C GLY A 39 -4.17 -7.82 -4.81
N ASP A 40 -5.02 -8.75 -4.39
CA ASP A 40 -5.46 -9.87 -5.19
C ASP A 40 -6.60 -9.51 -6.17
N PRO A 41 -7.65 -8.74 -5.79
CA PRO A 41 -8.71 -8.37 -6.73
C PRO A 41 -8.34 -7.26 -7.73
N VAL A 42 -7.40 -6.36 -7.42
CA VAL A 42 -7.05 -5.22 -8.30
C VAL A 42 -6.52 -5.65 -9.69
N PRO A 43 -5.63 -6.65 -9.79
CA PRO A 43 -5.21 -7.20 -11.09
C PRO A 43 -6.36 -7.72 -11.95
N ASP A 44 -7.36 -8.37 -11.36
CA ASP A 44 -8.52 -8.90 -12.08
C ASP A 44 -9.42 -7.79 -12.65
N MET A 45 -9.34 -6.58 -12.10
CA MET A 45 -9.98 -5.38 -12.63
C MET A 45 -9.20 -4.77 -13.82
N GLY A 46 -8.10 -5.40 -14.25
CA GLY A 46 -7.22 -4.88 -15.29
C GLY A 46 -6.40 -3.67 -14.85
N LEU A 47 -6.14 -3.55 -13.55
CA LEU A 47 -5.34 -2.50 -12.94
C LEU A 47 -4.01 -3.08 -12.43
N ARG A 48 -3.06 -2.20 -12.17
CA ARG A 48 -1.78 -2.53 -11.53
C ARG A 48 -1.88 -2.23 -10.04
N TYR A 49 -1.24 -3.04 -9.22
CA TYR A 49 -1.28 -2.89 -7.77
C TYR A 49 0.15 -2.79 -7.22
N GLU A 50 0.37 -1.79 -6.37
CA GLU A 50 1.64 -1.50 -5.71
C GLU A 50 1.40 -1.23 -4.22
N GLU A 51 2.38 -1.57 -3.39
CA GLU A 51 2.28 -1.46 -1.94
C GLU A 51 3.32 -0.49 -1.39
N TYR A 52 2.91 0.31 -0.40
CA TYR A 52 3.82 1.11 0.41
C TYR A 52 3.56 0.81 1.89
N GLU A 53 4.44 0.01 2.49
CA GLU A 53 4.36 -0.30 3.92
C GLU A 53 4.97 0.81 4.76
N VAL A 54 4.18 1.33 5.71
CA VAL A 54 4.67 2.34 6.64
C VAL A 54 5.57 1.70 7.68
N THR A 55 6.62 2.42 8.09
CA THR A 55 7.56 1.94 9.11
C THR A 55 7.47 2.84 10.35
N ALA A 56 8.41 3.76 10.54
CA ALA A 56 8.42 4.73 11.66
C ALA A 56 7.43 5.90 11.49
N GLU A 57 6.62 5.87 10.44
CA GLU A 57 5.72 6.91 9.94
C GLU A 57 4.35 6.88 10.63
N THR A 58 4.29 6.46 11.89
CA THR A 58 3.05 6.25 12.64
C THR A 58 3.02 7.06 13.94
N THR A 59 1.86 7.59 14.31
CA THR A 59 1.63 8.24 15.62
C THR A 59 1.59 7.27 16.79
N LEU A 60 1.64 5.95 16.53
CA LEU A 60 1.66 4.96 17.61
C LEU A 60 2.85 5.17 18.55
N LYS A 61 3.96 5.69 18.02
CA LYS A 61 5.18 5.98 18.80
C LYS A 61 4.97 7.03 19.90
N ASP A 62 3.94 7.86 19.76
CA ASP A 62 3.58 8.89 20.72
C ASP A 62 2.58 8.36 21.77
N LYS A 63 1.96 7.20 21.51
CA LYS A 63 0.91 6.60 22.34
C LYS A 63 1.39 5.41 23.17
N TYR A 64 2.42 4.70 22.70
CA TYR A 64 2.88 3.46 23.30
C TYR A 64 4.39 3.50 23.53
N PRO A 65 4.89 2.92 24.64
CA PRO A 65 6.32 2.73 24.82
C PRO A 65 6.87 1.73 23.79
N ARG A 66 8.17 1.80 23.50
CA ARG A 66 8.80 1.04 22.40
C ARG A 66 8.74 -0.48 22.57
N ASP A 67 8.69 -0.95 23.81
CA ASP A 67 8.58 -2.37 24.19
C ASP A 67 7.12 -2.86 24.25
N HIS A 68 6.15 -1.98 24.04
CA HIS A 68 4.74 -2.36 24.01
C HIS A 68 4.46 -3.37 22.87
N PRO A 69 3.53 -4.33 23.05
CA PRO A 69 3.20 -5.32 22.02
C PRO A 69 2.79 -4.73 20.67
N VAL A 70 2.28 -3.49 20.64
CA VAL A 70 2.03 -2.73 19.40
C VAL A 70 3.25 -2.66 18.47
N PHE A 71 4.47 -2.68 19.02
CA PHE A 71 5.72 -2.72 18.25
C PHE A 71 6.44 -4.07 18.36
N ALA A 72 6.46 -4.67 19.56
CA ALA A 72 7.24 -5.87 19.82
C ALA A 72 6.56 -7.17 19.35
N ASP A 73 5.23 -7.22 19.37
CA ASP A 73 4.43 -8.36 18.92
C ASP A 73 3.06 -7.89 18.37
N PRO A 74 3.02 -7.25 17.19
CA PRO A 74 1.76 -6.77 16.60
C PRO A 74 0.73 -7.88 16.36
N LEU A 75 1.19 -9.12 16.15
CA LEU A 75 0.33 -10.28 15.97
C LEU A 75 -0.45 -10.62 17.25
N SER A 76 0.10 -10.36 18.44
CA SER A 76 -0.67 -10.49 19.69
C SER A 76 -1.89 -9.56 19.71
N ILE A 77 -1.75 -8.31 19.23
CA ILE A 77 -2.86 -7.37 19.10
C ILE A 77 -3.92 -7.89 18.13
N ALA A 78 -3.48 -8.59 17.08
CA ALA A 78 -4.38 -9.23 16.13
C ALA A 78 -5.14 -10.41 16.75
N ARG A 79 -4.46 -11.28 17.49
CA ARG A 79 -5.07 -12.41 18.23
C ARG A 79 -6.08 -11.94 19.28
N ASP A 80 -5.83 -10.77 19.86
CA ASP A 80 -6.74 -10.11 20.79
C ASP A 80 -7.98 -9.46 20.12
N GLY A 81 -8.08 -9.51 18.79
CA GLY A 81 -9.19 -8.91 18.04
C GLY A 81 -9.17 -7.37 18.05
N LYS A 82 -8.03 -6.75 18.35
CA LYS A 82 -7.91 -5.28 18.53
C LYS A 82 -7.34 -4.56 17.31
N VAL A 83 -7.10 -5.27 16.20
CA VAL A 83 -6.51 -4.72 14.96
C VAL A 83 -7.19 -3.43 14.53
N TRP A 84 -8.52 -3.46 14.41
CA TRP A 84 -9.29 -2.32 13.92
C TRP A 84 -9.07 -1.08 14.79
N LYS A 85 -9.27 -1.23 16.09
CA LYS A 85 -9.15 -0.15 17.07
C LYS A 85 -7.73 0.42 17.16
N VAL A 86 -6.71 -0.42 17.07
CA VAL A 86 -5.31 -0.01 17.33
C VAL A 86 -4.61 0.42 16.05
N PHE A 87 -4.72 -0.36 14.98
CA PHE A 87 -3.95 -0.18 13.76
C PHE A 87 -4.73 0.48 12.62
N LEU A 88 -6.06 0.40 12.57
CA LEU A 88 -6.82 1.03 11.48
C LEU A 88 -7.41 2.38 11.89
N GLU A 89 -7.99 2.49 13.09
CA GLU A 89 -8.50 3.76 13.64
C GLU A 89 -7.50 4.45 14.57
N GLY A 90 -6.66 3.66 15.24
CA GLY A 90 -5.84 4.13 16.36
C GLY A 90 -4.57 4.88 15.95
N GLN A 91 -4.25 4.96 14.66
CA GLN A 91 -3.03 5.60 14.17
C GLN A 91 -3.28 6.58 13.03
N ASN A 92 -2.49 7.64 13.00
CA ASN A 92 -2.31 8.44 11.81
C ASN A 92 -0.96 8.10 11.19
N VAL A 93 -0.92 8.06 9.86
CA VAL A 93 0.32 7.91 9.10
C VAL A 93 0.82 9.29 8.71
N THR A 94 2.06 9.60 9.06
CA THR A 94 2.78 10.78 8.56
C THR A 94 3.94 10.30 7.71
N LEU A 95 3.72 10.30 6.39
CA LEU A 95 4.68 9.80 5.42
C LEU A 95 5.97 10.60 5.47
N ASP A 96 7.10 9.88 5.48
CA ASP A 96 8.39 10.43 5.11
C ASP A 96 8.35 10.73 3.61
N ILE A 97 8.33 12.01 3.29
CA ILE A 97 8.14 12.47 1.91
C ILE A 97 9.30 12.06 1.01
N ASP A 98 10.52 11.95 1.52
CA ASP A 98 11.68 11.57 0.70
C ASP A 98 11.62 10.09 0.34
N ARG A 99 11.32 9.23 1.32
CA ARG A 99 11.12 7.79 1.08
C ARG A 99 9.91 7.54 0.18
N PHE A 100 8.79 8.19 0.45
CA PHE A 100 7.57 8.04 -0.33
C PHE A 100 7.77 8.52 -1.78
N ARG A 101 8.45 9.65 -1.98
CA ARG A 101 8.84 10.13 -3.32
C ARG A 101 9.69 9.10 -4.05
N GLY A 102 10.68 8.50 -3.39
CA GLY A 102 11.52 7.46 -3.98
C GLY A 102 10.71 6.27 -4.48
N ALA A 103 9.76 5.78 -3.66
CA ALA A 103 8.85 4.69 -4.06
C ALA A 103 7.98 5.07 -5.27
N MET A 104 7.39 6.27 -5.26
CA MET A 104 6.56 6.74 -6.37
C MET A 104 7.35 6.92 -7.67
N GLN A 105 8.62 7.34 -7.59
CA GLN A 105 9.50 7.43 -8.76
C GLN A 105 9.79 6.04 -9.36
N GLN A 106 10.02 5.03 -8.52
CA GLN A 106 10.24 3.66 -8.99
C GLN A 106 9.00 3.10 -9.70
N ILE A 107 7.81 3.32 -9.12
CA ILE A 107 6.52 2.95 -9.75
C ILE A 107 6.34 3.67 -11.09
N TYR A 108 6.63 4.97 -11.16
CA TYR A 108 6.54 5.70 -12.41
C TYR A 108 7.52 5.16 -13.48
N GLN A 109 8.74 4.83 -13.08
CA GLN A 109 9.75 4.27 -13.97
C GLN A 109 9.38 2.86 -14.47
N SER A 110 8.81 2.00 -13.62
CA SER A 110 8.36 0.66 -14.03
C SER A 110 7.27 0.75 -15.10
N ILE A 111 6.27 1.61 -14.89
CA ILE A 111 5.17 1.83 -15.83
C ILE A 111 5.68 2.39 -17.17
N THR A 112 6.56 3.39 -17.14
CA THR A 112 7.05 4.04 -18.37
C THR A 112 8.02 3.16 -19.16
N THR A 113 8.82 2.34 -18.48
CA THR A 113 9.75 1.40 -19.11
C THR A 113 9.01 0.25 -19.77
N GLU A 114 8.03 -0.35 -19.09
CA GLU A 114 7.16 -1.37 -19.68
C GLU A 114 6.39 -0.85 -20.89
N TYR A 115 5.85 0.37 -20.79
CA TYR A 115 5.13 0.99 -21.90
C TYR A 115 6.02 1.18 -23.16
N ARG A 116 7.27 1.59 -22.97
CA ARG A 116 8.26 1.71 -24.05
C ARG A 116 8.63 0.35 -24.66
N SER A 117 8.81 -0.68 -23.84
CA SER A 117 9.10 -2.05 -24.29
C SER A 117 7.95 -2.63 -25.12
N SER A 118 6.70 -2.44 -24.68
CA SER A 118 5.50 -2.91 -25.38
C SER A 118 5.31 -2.23 -26.74
N ARG A 119 5.57 -0.92 -26.86
CA ARG A 119 5.53 -0.24 -28.17
C ARG A 119 6.58 -0.75 -29.14
N HIS A 120 7.81 -1.03 -28.69
CA HIS A 120 8.86 -1.55 -29.57
C HIS A 120 8.58 -2.97 -30.07
N ARG A 121 7.87 -3.79 -29.29
CA ARG A 121 7.49 -5.14 -29.70
C ARG A 121 6.39 -5.14 -30.77
N VAL A 122 5.45 -4.19 -30.72
CA VAL A 122 4.39 -4.04 -31.73
C VAL A 122 4.94 -3.54 -33.07
N VAL A 123 5.93 -2.64 -33.06
CA VAL A 123 6.52 -2.07 -34.29
C VAL A 123 7.41 -3.06 -35.06
N ARG A 124 7.89 -4.13 -34.41
CA ARG A 124 8.74 -5.16 -35.05
C ARG A 124 7.98 -6.43 -35.47
N GLY A 125 6.67 -6.48 -35.28
CA GLY A 125 5.83 -7.66 -35.53
C GLY A 125 4.87 -7.53 -36.71
N GLY A 126 5.07 -6.56 -37.61
CA GLY A 126 4.25 -6.34 -38.82
C GLY A 126 5.06 -6.53 -40.09
#